data_AF-A0A4P5Y953-F1
#
_entry.id   AF-A0A4P5Y953-F1
#
_cell.length_a   1.000
_cell.length_b   1.000
_cell.length_c   1.000
_cell.angle_alpha   90.00
_cell.angle_beta   90.00
_cell.angle_gamma   90.00
#
_symmetry.space_group_name_H-M   'P 1'
#
loop_
_entity.id
_entity.type
_entity.pdbx_description
1 polymer ?
#
loop_
_entity_poly.entity_id
_entity_poly.type
_entity_poly.pdbx_seq_one_letter_code
_entity_poly.pdbx_strand_id
1 'polypeptide(L)'
;MLRWTTFLLLALAAVMIQHSLLGGARFAPDLPLAMVAWAVVDGTTTGFVARAWWVGMLRDACDPAALIFQTASNPLGFALFHTTGYFLVAVAFWPLRGLVFRRRGLGWALVAGCASIVLAIADGLIGGFGDATATSILGNAVLTAIAAMAIGWMAGILPSWLSPVGRDGA
;
A
#
# COMPACT_ATOMS: atom_id res chain seq x y z
N MET A 1 -21.81 3.09 -0.75
CA MET A 1 -21.40 2.36 -1.97
C MET A 1 -20.44 3.18 -2.82
N LEU A 2 -20.79 4.40 -3.25
CA LEU A 2 -19.92 5.24 -4.10
C LEU A 2 -18.46 5.39 -3.62
N ARG A 3 -18.24 5.65 -2.33
CA ARG A 3 -16.88 5.78 -1.76
C ARG A 3 -16.00 4.53 -1.94
N TRP A 4 -16.60 3.35 -1.75
CA TRP A 4 -15.90 2.07 -1.95
C TRP A 4 -15.57 1.86 -3.42
N THR A 5 -16.50 2.19 -4.33
CA THR A 5 -16.26 2.15 -5.77
C THR A 5 -15.10 3.08 -6.15
N THR A 6 -15.11 4.35 -5.70
CA THR A 6 -14.01 5.29 -5.97
C THR A 6 -12.69 4.77 -5.41
N PHE A 7 -12.69 4.23 -4.20
CA PHE A 7 -11.49 3.64 -3.61
C PHE A 7 -10.96 2.46 -4.43
N LEU A 8 -11.81 1.52 -4.83
CA LEU A 8 -11.38 0.37 -5.62
C LEU A 8 -10.88 0.77 -7.01
N LEU A 9 -11.48 1.78 -7.64
CA LEU A 9 -11.01 2.31 -8.91
C LEU A 9 -9.62 2.96 -8.78
N LEU A 10 -9.40 3.75 -7.73
CA LEU A 10 -8.09 4.36 -7.47
C LEU A 10 -7.05 3.30 -7.11
N ALA A 11 -7.43 2.26 -6.35
CA ALA A 11 -6.55 1.14 -6.01
C ALA A 11 -6.13 0.37 -7.26
N LEU A 12 -7.10 0.05 -8.12
CA LEU A 12 -6.83 -0.60 -9.40
C LEU A 12 -5.93 0.26 -10.27
N ALA A 13 -6.17 1.56 -10.39
CA ALA A 13 -5.30 2.46 -11.13
C ALA A 13 -3.86 2.48 -10.57
N ALA A 14 -3.71 2.55 -9.24
CA ALA A 14 -2.40 2.51 -8.59
C ALA A 14 -1.66 1.20 -8.88
N VAL A 15 -2.34 0.05 -8.81
CA VAL A 15 -1.78 -1.27 -9.14
C VAL A 15 -1.40 -1.35 -10.61
N MET A 16 -2.26 -0.89 -11.52
CA MET A 16 -1.97 -0.90 -12.95
C MET A 16 -0.77 -0.02 -13.28
N ILE A 17 -0.66 1.18 -12.70
CA ILE A 17 0.53 2.05 -12.85
C ILE A 17 1.77 1.37 -12.27
N GLN A 18 1.65 0.73 -11.10
CA GLN A 18 2.74 0.00 -10.46
C GLN A 18 3.36 -1.04 -11.40
N HIS A 19 2.53 -1.91 -11.98
CA HIS A 19 3.04 -3.03 -12.79
C HIS A 19 3.32 -2.64 -14.24
N SER A 20 2.70 -1.60 -14.79
CA SER A 20 2.93 -1.18 -16.18
C SER A 20 4.07 -0.19 -16.35
N LEU A 21 4.09 0.89 -15.55
CA LEU A 21 5.05 2.00 -15.73
C LEU A 21 6.22 1.92 -14.76
N LEU A 22 6.01 1.33 -13.58
CA LEU A 22 6.98 1.35 -12.49
C LEU A 22 7.68 0.01 -12.25
N GLY A 23 7.19 -1.09 -12.85
CA GLY A 23 7.65 -2.44 -12.54
C GLY A 23 9.14 -2.70 -12.80
N GLY A 24 9.76 -1.94 -13.71
CA GLY A 24 11.19 -2.06 -14.04
C GLY A 24 12.09 -1.02 -13.37
N ALA A 25 11.54 -0.05 -12.63
CA ALA A 25 12.33 1.04 -12.08
C ALA A 25 12.94 0.64 -10.74
N ARG A 26 14.28 0.75 -10.64
CA ARG A 26 15.05 0.44 -9.42
C ARG A 26 14.61 1.23 -8.18
N PHE A 27 14.06 2.42 -8.40
CA PHE A 27 13.52 3.32 -7.39
C PHE A 27 12.08 3.71 -7.74
N ALA A 28 11.20 2.73 -7.91
CA ALA A 28 9.77 2.99 -7.98
C ALA A 28 9.19 3.20 -6.57
N PRO A 29 8.20 4.10 -6.37
CA PRO A 29 7.34 4.01 -5.20
C PRO A 29 6.47 2.74 -5.28
N ASP A 30 5.99 2.29 -4.13
CA ASP A 30 4.92 1.29 -4.02
C ASP A 30 3.58 2.02 -3.90
N LEU A 31 2.95 2.32 -5.05
CA LEU A 31 1.71 3.10 -5.09
C LEU A 31 0.53 2.41 -4.37
N PRO A 32 0.32 1.08 -4.50
CA PRO A 32 -0.72 0.39 -3.75
C PRO A 32 -0.48 0.49 -2.23
N LEU A 33 0.76 0.30 -1.75
CA LEU A 33 1.08 0.44 -0.33
C LEU A 33 0.91 1.88 0.15
N ALA A 34 1.34 2.86 -0.64
CA ALA A 34 1.15 4.28 -0.34
C ALA A 34 -0.34 4.61 -0.15
N MET A 35 -1.21 4.05 -1.01
CA MET A 35 -2.66 4.19 -0.90
C MET A 35 -3.22 3.51 0.35
N VAL A 36 -2.73 2.32 0.72
CA VAL A 36 -3.10 1.65 1.97
C VAL A 36 -2.69 2.50 3.17
N ALA A 37 -1.45 2.97 3.23
CA ALA A 37 -0.95 3.79 4.32
C ALA A 37 -1.78 5.07 4.51
N TRP A 38 -2.10 5.76 3.41
CA TRP A 38 -3.01 6.90 3.45
C TRP A 38 -4.40 6.50 4.00
N ALA A 39 -5.01 5.44 3.47
CA ALA A 39 -6.35 5.03 3.88
C ALA A 39 -6.43 4.53 5.33
N VAL A 40 -5.35 3.95 5.86
CA VAL A 40 -5.23 3.51 7.26
C VAL A 40 -5.16 4.71 8.20
N VAL A 41 -4.41 5.76 7.83
CA VAL A 41 -4.24 6.94 8.68
C VAL A 41 -5.45 7.88 8.61
N ASP A 42 -6.01 8.10 7.42
CA ASP A 42 -7.06 9.10 7.19
C ASP A 42 -8.49 8.53 7.15
N GLY A 43 -8.63 7.21 7.02
CA GLY A 43 -9.92 6.55 6.93
C GLY A 43 -10.66 6.41 8.27
N THR A 44 -11.94 6.08 8.15
CA THR A 44 -12.80 5.71 9.29
C THR A 44 -12.23 4.52 10.05
N THR A 45 -12.57 4.42 11.34
CA THR A 45 -12.33 3.20 12.13
C THR A 45 -12.90 1.96 11.45
N THR A 46 -14.07 2.10 10.84
CA THR A 46 -14.74 1.01 10.15
C THR A 46 -14.17 0.85 8.75
N GLY A 47 -13.58 -0.32 8.48
CA GLY A 47 -13.23 -0.77 7.12
C GLY A 47 -11.81 -0.50 6.62
N PHE A 48 -10.90 0.08 7.42
CA PHE A 48 -9.49 0.24 7.02
C PHE A 48 -8.81 -1.12 6.71
N VAL A 49 -9.07 -2.15 7.52
CA VAL A 49 -8.57 -3.52 7.28
C VAL A 49 -9.09 -4.06 5.95
N ALA A 50 -10.39 -3.92 5.69
CA ALA A 50 -11.01 -4.38 4.46
C ALA A 50 -10.43 -3.63 3.24
N ARG A 51 -10.12 -2.34 3.37
CA ARG A 51 -9.43 -1.57 2.33
C ARG A 51 -8.04 -2.11 2.05
N ALA A 52 -7.23 -2.30 3.09
CA ALA A 52 -5.88 -2.85 2.95
C ALA A 52 -5.91 -4.24 2.29
N TRP A 53 -6.84 -5.09 2.72
CA TRP A 53 -7.10 -6.40 2.12
C TRP A 53 -7.43 -6.30 0.63
N TRP A 54 -8.40 -5.47 0.25
CA TRP A 54 -8.79 -5.32 -1.16
C TRP A 54 -7.68 -4.76 -2.04
N VAL A 55 -6.91 -3.78 -1.56
CA VAL A 55 -5.76 -3.27 -2.32
C VAL A 55 -4.72 -4.37 -2.53
N GLY A 56 -4.45 -5.17 -1.50
CA GLY A 56 -3.51 -6.27 -1.62
C GLY A 56 -4.02 -7.37 -2.56
N MET A 57 -5.31 -7.70 -2.52
CA MET A 57 -5.90 -8.65 -3.47
C MET A 57 -5.82 -8.16 -4.92
N LEU A 58 -6.09 -6.87 -5.15
CA LEU A 58 -5.95 -6.27 -6.47
C LEU A 58 -4.49 -6.33 -6.95
N ARG A 59 -3.53 -6.07 -6.05
CA ARG A 59 -2.10 -6.16 -6.36
C ARG A 59 -1.71 -7.59 -6.72
N ASP A 60 -2.04 -8.57 -5.87
CA ASP A 60 -1.73 -9.98 -6.11
C ASP A 60 -2.40 -10.50 -7.40
N ALA A 61 -3.62 -10.06 -7.72
CA ALA A 61 -4.32 -10.44 -8.94
C ALA A 61 -3.71 -9.84 -10.22
N CYS A 62 -3.05 -8.69 -10.12
CA CYS A 62 -2.39 -8.02 -11.23
C CYS A 62 -0.89 -8.30 -11.30
N ASP A 63 -0.30 -8.93 -10.28
CA ASP A 63 1.12 -9.24 -10.23
C ASP A 63 1.43 -10.50 -11.06
N PRO A 64 2.18 -10.36 -12.17
CA PRO A 64 2.56 -11.51 -12.98
C PRO A 64 3.38 -12.54 -12.19
N ALA A 65 4.19 -12.10 -11.21
CA ALA A 65 5.00 -13.00 -10.40
C ALA A 65 4.11 -13.87 -9.49
N ALA A 66 3.06 -13.30 -8.89
CA ALA A 66 2.09 -14.07 -8.10
C ALA A 66 1.34 -15.12 -8.93
N LEU A 67 1.12 -14.84 -10.22
CA LEU A 67 0.47 -15.77 -11.16
C LEU A 67 1.43 -16.85 -11.69
N ILE A 68 2.72 -16.54 -11.88
CA ILE A 68 3.73 -17.44 -12.47
C ILE A 68 4.38 -18.35 -11.41
N PHE A 69 4.61 -17.86 -10.18
CA PHE A 69 5.20 -18.64 -9.08
C PHE A 69 4.22 -19.66 -8.43
N GLN A 70 3.05 -19.90 -9.03
CA GLN A 70 2.18 -21.06 -8.74
C GLN A 70 2.74 -22.41 -9.23
N THR A 71 4.03 -22.48 -9.52
CA THR A 71 4.70 -23.71 -9.97
C THR A 71 5.46 -24.38 -8.82
N ALA A 72 5.56 -25.71 -8.88
CA ALA A 72 5.87 -26.66 -7.80
C ALA A 72 7.17 -26.46 -6.98
N SER A 73 7.95 -25.41 -7.24
CA SER A 73 9.22 -25.09 -6.58
C SER A 73 9.09 -24.15 -5.37
N ASN A 74 7.91 -23.58 -5.10
CA ASN A 74 7.67 -22.75 -3.92
C ASN A 74 6.55 -23.35 -3.03
N PRO A 75 6.87 -24.23 -2.06
CA PRO A 75 5.88 -24.88 -1.20
C PRO A 75 5.14 -23.91 -0.26
N LEU A 76 5.62 -22.66 -0.15
CA LEU A 76 4.96 -21.58 0.57
C LEU A 76 4.17 -20.64 -0.35
N GLY A 77 4.09 -20.93 -1.66
CA GLY A 77 3.45 -20.14 -2.73
C GLY A 77 2.40 -19.14 -2.25
N PHE A 78 2.86 -17.97 -1.83
CA PHE A 78 2.00 -16.96 -1.23
C PHE A 78 1.30 -16.22 -2.36
N ALA A 79 0.23 -16.84 -2.89
CA ALA A 79 -0.71 -16.20 -3.81
C ALA A 79 -1.36 -14.91 -3.23
N LEU A 80 -1.07 -14.60 -1.96
CA LEU A 80 -1.63 -13.51 -1.18
C LEU A 80 -0.56 -12.73 -0.40
N PHE A 81 0.68 -12.64 -0.89
CA PHE A 81 1.76 -11.95 -0.16
C PHE A 81 1.39 -10.49 0.13
N HIS A 82 0.97 -9.74 -0.89
CA HIS A 82 0.63 -8.33 -0.70
C HIS A 82 -0.66 -8.18 0.10
N THR A 83 -1.65 -9.04 -0.15
CA THR A 83 -2.88 -9.11 0.66
C THR A 83 -2.58 -9.27 2.14
N THR A 84 -1.75 -10.26 2.49
CA THR A 84 -1.39 -10.55 3.87
C THR A 84 -0.50 -9.46 4.46
N GLY A 85 0.51 -9.01 3.72
CA GLY A 85 1.43 -7.97 4.15
C GLY A 85 0.72 -6.65 4.44
N TYR A 86 -0.17 -6.22 3.54
CA TYR A 86 -0.93 -4.98 3.71
C TYR A 86 -1.94 -5.08 4.85
N PHE A 87 -2.59 -6.23 5.00
CA PHE A 87 -3.46 -6.50 6.13
C PHE A 87 -2.69 -6.39 7.46
N LEU A 88 -1.53 -7.04 7.57
CA LEU A 88 -0.71 -7.00 8.77
C LEU A 88 -0.18 -5.60 9.07
N VAL A 89 0.25 -4.85 8.06
CA VAL A 89 0.63 -3.44 8.20
C VAL A 89 -0.55 -2.62 8.73
N ALA A 90 -1.73 -2.76 8.13
CA ALA A 90 -2.92 -2.03 8.58
C ALA A 90 -3.24 -2.34 10.05
N VAL A 91 -3.20 -3.61 10.46
CA VAL A 91 -3.44 -4.04 11.84
C VAL A 91 -2.35 -3.52 12.79
N ALA A 92 -1.08 -3.59 12.41
CA ALA A 92 0.04 -3.15 13.25
C ALA A 92 0.04 -1.63 13.48
N PHE A 93 -0.35 -0.84 12.48
CA PHE A 93 -0.38 0.62 12.57
C PHE A 93 -1.71 1.17 13.09
N TRP A 94 -2.75 0.33 13.21
CA TRP A 94 -4.03 0.72 13.80
C TRP A 94 -3.92 1.40 15.17
N PRO A 95 -3.23 0.85 16.20
CA PRO A 95 -3.11 1.51 17.50
C PRO A 95 -2.36 2.85 17.42
N LEU A 96 -1.45 2.99 16.46
CA LEU A 96 -0.66 4.20 16.26
C LEU A 96 -1.44 5.32 15.58
N ARG A 97 -2.60 5.05 14.97
CA ARG A 97 -3.42 6.03 14.24
C ARG A 97 -3.88 7.23 15.08
N GLY A 98 -3.91 7.09 16.42
CA GLY A 98 -4.25 8.15 17.35
C GLY A 98 -3.07 9.08 17.66
N LEU A 99 -1.85 8.56 17.53
CA LEU A 99 -0.59 9.30 17.74
C LEU A 99 -0.10 9.92 16.44
N VAL A 100 -0.35 9.25 15.32
CA VAL A 100 -0.07 9.76 13.99
C VAL A 100 -1.04 10.90 13.69
N PHE A 101 -0.50 12.07 13.36
CA PHE A 101 -1.32 13.25 13.06
C PHE A 101 -2.20 13.00 11.84
N ARG A 102 -3.48 12.65 12.08
CA ARG A 102 -4.48 12.50 11.02
C ARG A 102 -4.51 13.75 10.14
N ARG A 103 -4.68 13.57 8.83
CA ARG A 103 -4.66 14.61 7.80
C ARG A 103 -3.33 15.36 7.63
N ARG A 104 -2.25 14.95 8.29
CA ARG A 104 -0.91 15.51 8.04
C ARG A 104 -0.14 14.57 7.14
N GLY A 105 0.49 15.15 6.12
CA GLY A 105 1.36 14.42 5.19
C GLY A 105 2.43 13.58 5.89
N LEU A 106 2.98 14.07 7.00
CA LEU A 106 3.97 13.35 7.79
C LEU A 106 3.46 12.00 8.31
N GLY A 107 2.18 11.91 8.68
CA GLY A 107 1.59 10.68 9.17
C GLY A 107 1.44 9.63 8.07
N TRP A 108 0.98 10.04 6.90
CA TRP A 108 0.91 9.20 5.71
C TRP A 108 2.30 8.71 5.28
N ALA A 109 3.27 9.63 5.24
CA ALA A 109 4.65 9.38 4.87
C ALA A 109 5.33 8.35 5.80
N LEU A 110 5.20 8.53 7.12
CA LEU A 110 5.83 7.65 8.10
C LEU A 110 5.30 6.22 7.99
N VAL A 111 3.98 6.04 7.93
CA VAL A 111 3.37 4.71 7.82
C VAL A 111 3.77 4.04 6.50
N ALA A 112 3.72 4.78 5.39
CA ALA A 112 4.06 4.26 4.07
C ALA A 112 5.55 3.87 3.96
N GLY A 113 6.45 4.73 4.43
CA GLY A 113 7.89 4.48 4.42
C GLY A 113 8.29 3.31 5.31
N CYS A 114 7.81 3.26 6.55
CA CYS A 114 8.09 2.15 7.46
C CYS A 114 7.54 0.82 6.92
N ALA A 115 6.30 0.83 6.42
CA ALA A 115 5.69 -0.36 5.84
C ALA A 115 6.46 -0.87 4.61
N SER A 116 6.94 0.04 3.75
CA SER A 116 7.74 -0.30 2.57
C SER A 116 9.04 -1.01 2.97
N ILE A 117 9.76 -0.49 3.97
CA ILE A 117 10.98 -1.13 4.48
C ILE A 117 10.67 -2.52 5.05
N VAL A 118 9.63 -2.63 5.88
CA VAL A 118 9.24 -3.91 6.50
C VAL A 118 8.87 -4.95 5.44
N LEU A 119 8.09 -4.57 4.42
CA LEU A 119 7.69 -5.47 3.35
C LEU A 119 8.86 -5.88 2.47
N ALA A 120 9.77 -4.95 2.15
CA ALA A 120 10.98 -5.28 1.38
C ALA A 120 11.90 -6.27 2.13
N ILE A 121 12.04 -6.11 3.45
CA ILE A 121 12.79 -7.05 4.28
C ILE A 121 12.08 -8.40 4.33
N ALA A 122 10.76 -8.41 4.53
CA ALA A 122 9.97 -9.65 4.59
C ALA A 122 10.03 -10.42 3.26
N ASP A 123 9.89 -9.73 2.14
CA ASP A 123 10.03 -10.30 0.79
C ASP A 123 11.44 -10.88 0.59
N GLY A 124 12.48 -10.11 0.93
CA GLY A 124 13.87 -10.57 0.86
C GLY A 124 14.19 -11.77 1.75
N LEU A 125 13.53 -11.92 2.90
CA LEU A 125 13.69 -13.07 3.79
C LEU A 125 12.97 -14.33 3.28
N ILE A 126 11.90 -14.17 2.49
CA ILE A 126 11.08 -15.28 1.96
C ILE A 126 11.60 -15.72 0.58
N GLY A 127 11.80 -14.77 -0.33
CA GLY A 127 12.17 -15.00 -1.73
C GLY A 127 13.65 -14.77 -2.03
N GLY A 128 14.42 -14.22 -1.09
CA GLY A 128 15.80 -13.79 -1.30
C GLY A 128 15.88 -12.33 -1.76
N PHE A 129 17.00 -11.65 -1.46
CA PHE A 129 17.17 -10.23 -1.77
C PHE A 129 17.47 -9.93 -3.25
N GLY A 130 17.93 -10.90 -4.05
CA GLY A 130 18.32 -10.67 -5.44
C GLY A 130 19.27 -9.47 -5.59
N ASP A 131 18.87 -8.48 -6.39
CA ASP A 131 19.59 -7.22 -6.61
C ASP A 131 19.24 -6.09 -5.62
N ALA A 132 18.42 -6.38 -4.61
CA ALA A 132 18.02 -5.39 -3.62
C ALA A 132 19.22 -4.97 -2.76
N THR A 133 19.40 -3.65 -2.64
CA THR A 133 20.43 -3.02 -1.80
C THR A 133 19.74 -2.17 -0.74
N ALA A 134 20.44 -1.85 0.36
CA ALA A 134 19.93 -0.92 1.35
C ALA A 134 19.49 0.42 0.72
N THR A 135 20.25 0.91 -0.27
CA THR A 135 19.93 2.12 -1.02
C THR A 135 18.64 2.00 -1.83
N SER A 136 18.41 0.88 -2.53
CA SER A 136 17.16 0.69 -3.29
C SER A 136 15.95 0.53 -2.37
N ILE A 137 16.10 -0.16 -1.23
CA ILE A 137 15.04 -0.28 -0.22
C ILE A 137 14.69 1.09 0.36
N LEU A 138 15.69 1.86 0.80
CA LEU A 138 15.47 3.20 1.34
C LEU A 138 14.91 4.17 0.28
N GLY A 139 15.40 4.10 -0.96
CA GLY A 139 14.90 4.92 -2.06
C GLY A 139 13.44 4.62 -2.39
N ASN A 140 13.05 3.34 -2.48
CA ASN A 140 11.66 2.93 -2.63
C ASN A 140 10.80 3.43 -1.47
N ALA A 141 11.27 3.29 -0.22
CA ALA A 141 10.54 3.74 0.96
C ALA A 141 10.30 5.25 0.99
N VAL A 142 11.31 6.06 0.64
CA VAL A 142 11.19 7.52 0.54
C VAL A 142 10.19 7.91 -0.54
N LEU A 143 10.27 7.29 -1.72
CA LEU A 143 9.34 7.60 -2.82
C LEU A 143 7.92 7.13 -2.49
N THR A 144 7.76 5.99 -1.80
CA THR A 144 6.48 5.49 -1.31
C THR A 144 5.87 6.46 -0.28
N ALA A 145 6.69 7.01 0.60
CA ALA A 145 6.27 8.04 1.55
C ALA A 145 5.80 9.32 0.85
N ILE A 146 6.54 9.80 -0.15
CA ILE A 146 6.15 10.96 -0.97
C ILE A 146 4.86 10.67 -1.75
N ALA A 147 4.72 9.47 -2.32
CA ALA A 147 3.51 9.06 -3.03
C ALA A 147 2.30 9.05 -2.09
N ALA A 148 2.44 8.56 -0.85
CA ALA A 148 1.37 8.60 0.14
C ALA A 148 0.96 10.04 0.49
N MET A 149 1.92 10.95 0.55
CA MET A 149 1.66 12.39 0.71
C MET A 149 0.84 12.96 -0.43
N ALA A 150 1.27 12.70 -1.66
CA ALA A 150 0.57 13.16 -2.87
C ALA A 150 -0.85 12.59 -2.95
N ILE A 151 -1.02 11.28 -2.72
CA ILE A 151 -2.33 10.61 -2.72
C ILE A 151 -3.26 11.26 -1.68
N GLY A 152 -2.77 11.48 -0.46
CA GLY A 152 -3.59 12.07 0.59
C GLY A 152 -4.01 13.51 0.30
N TRP A 153 -3.14 14.34 -0.28
CA TRP A 153 -3.50 15.69 -0.69
C TRP A 153 -4.49 15.71 -1.86
N MET A 154 -4.28 14.88 -2.87
CA MET A 154 -5.20 14.75 -4.02
C MET A 154 -6.57 14.20 -3.59
N ALA A 155 -6.61 13.27 -2.64
CA ALA A 155 -7.89 12.80 -2.09
C ALA A 155 -8.53 13.82 -1.15
N GLY A 156 -7.74 14.74 -0.59
CA GLY A 156 -8.19 15.86 0.24
C GLY A 156 -9.09 16.84 -0.51
N ILE A 157 -8.77 17.10 -1.79
CA ILE A 157 -9.50 18.05 -2.66
C ILE A 157 -10.78 17.49 -3.28
N LEU A 158 -10.99 16.17 -3.22
CA LEU A 158 -12.20 15.56 -3.77
C LEU A 158 -13.44 16.01 -3.00
N PRO A 159 -14.57 16.25 -3.69
CA PRO A 159 -15.82 16.57 -3.02
C PRO A 159 -16.28 15.40 -2.14
N SER A 160 -17.00 15.69 -1.06
CA SER A 160 -17.32 14.71 0.00
C SER A 160 -18.04 13.45 -0.49
N TRP A 161 -18.78 13.54 -1.60
CA TRP A 161 -19.47 12.43 -2.25
C TRP A 161 -18.54 11.50 -3.05
N LEU A 162 -17.39 12.01 -3.53
CA LEU A 162 -16.31 11.22 -4.17
C LEU A 162 -15.20 10.80 -3.21
N SER A 163 -15.21 11.29 -1.96
CA SER A 163 -14.16 10.99 -0.98
C SER A 163 -13.98 9.47 -0.84
N PRO A 164 -12.81 8.89 -1.19
CA PRO A 164 -12.65 7.43 -1.27
C PRO A 164 -12.75 6.79 0.12
N VAL A 165 -12.33 7.54 1.15
CA VAL A 165 -12.41 7.15 2.55
C VAL A 165 -13.45 7.98 3.28
N GLY A 166 -14.06 7.36 4.31
CA GLY A 166 -14.78 8.10 5.32
C GLY A 166 -13.82 8.99 6.10
N ARG A 167 -14.27 10.17 6.53
CA ARG A 167 -13.52 11.03 7.44
C ARG A 167 -14.21 10.91 8.79
N ASP A 168 -13.57 10.27 9.77
CA ASP A 168 -14.04 10.37 11.15
C ASP A 168 -13.99 11.85 11.55
N GLY A 169 -15.04 12.33 12.21
CA GLY A 169 -15.05 13.67 12.82
C GLY A 169 -13.86 13.84 13.75
N ALA A 170 -13.30 15.06 13.77
CA ALA A 170 -12.37 15.44 14.83
C ALA A 170 -13.15 15.65 16.13
#